data_AF-A0A2V9LHG5-F1
#
_entry.id   AF-A0A2V9LHG5-F1
#
_cell.length_a   1.000
_cell.length_b   1.000
_cell.length_c   1.000
_cell.angle_alpha   90.00
_cell.angle_beta   90.00
_cell.angle_gamma   90.00
#
_symmetry.space_group_name_H-M   'P 1'
#
loop_
_entity.id
_entity.type
_entity.pdbx_description
1 polymer ?
#
loop_
_entity_poly.entity_id
_entity_poly.type
_entity_poly.pdbx_seq_one_letter_code
_entity_poly.pdbx_strand_id
1 'polypeptide(L)'
;MKKTAVFLSLTVMAALAALPSAAWGAPLQAKQRQMKTNEEYQAYMAMNNEKDPNQKLSLADAFVQKFPDSDFKDMAYFQKMAAYQQLGKVVEALDAGHKALEINPDSLDVINLEATLIPYYTFKAGDSAGTEMLSRAETDVKHGLDLLAKLTKPENVKPEDWDKAVKSARAGMNTALGYVALQKKDYASASTYLKAATEDNPGESLPTYLLGQAYLYSSPPDYNDAIWDLARAVALSKAAGNANAAEFRKFFDQVYVNRHGSDGGESDVIQEASASATPPQGFNVPPPERHKPTGNQVLDFYYNLEDTLRLGGDQAKQLWSQVKGQSFASPGQVDSVETGPDADATRVHIDITDESKAKDGAYDIVLTDKQADAKYLQKGDPVHFQGTFSDFTQTPSFSVTVDGTIDDDVLTSLTADRKKGKGRPKPKPH
;
A
#
# COMPACT_ATOMS: atom_id res chain seq x y z
N MET A 1 -0.44 2.01 -19.55
CA MET A 1 -0.88 1.52 -18.22
C MET A 1 -1.92 0.43 -18.44
N LYS A 2 -1.56 -0.84 -18.21
CA LYS A 2 -2.50 -1.96 -18.31
C LYS A 2 -3.48 -1.86 -17.15
N LYS A 3 -4.78 -1.99 -17.43
CA LYS A 3 -5.86 -1.99 -16.43
C LYS A 3 -5.70 -3.22 -15.52
N THR A 4 -4.99 -3.08 -14.40
CA THR A 4 -5.03 -4.06 -13.32
C THR A 4 -6.38 -3.91 -12.62
N ALA A 5 -7.38 -4.67 -13.08
CA ALA A 5 -8.56 -4.93 -12.28
C ALA A 5 -8.11 -5.80 -11.10
N VAL A 6 -7.99 -5.20 -9.92
CA VAL A 6 -7.75 -5.95 -8.68
C VAL A 6 -9.05 -6.70 -8.38
N PHE A 7 -9.05 -8.00 -8.66
CA PHE A 7 -10.13 -8.88 -8.28
C PHE A 7 -10.00 -9.16 -6.78
N LEU A 8 -10.85 -8.53 -5.96
CA LEU A 8 -11.09 -9.00 -4.60
C LEU A 8 -11.63 -10.43 -4.71
N SER A 9 -10.86 -11.40 -4.23
CA SER A 9 -11.30 -12.81 -4.26
C SER A 9 -12.51 -12.97 -3.34
N LEU A 10 -13.60 -13.54 -3.87
CA LEU A 10 -14.89 -13.77 -3.18
C LEU A 10 -14.84 -14.86 -2.09
N THR A 11 -13.66 -15.40 -1.76
CA THR A 11 -13.56 -16.74 -1.18
C THR A 11 -13.88 -16.85 0.30
N VAL A 12 -14.17 -15.76 1.05
CA VAL A 12 -14.62 -15.91 2.45
C VAL A 12 -15.59 -14.78 2.83
N MET A 13 -16.84 -14.87 2.37
CA MET A 13 -17.97 -14.17 3.01
C MET A 13 -18.48 -14.92 4.27
N ALA A 14 -17.69 -15.87 4.79
CA ALA A 14 -18.07 -16.77 5.89
C ALA A 14 -17.59 -16.31 7.28
N ALA A 15 -16.98 -15.12 7.41
CA ALA A 15 -16.49 -14.61 8.69
C ALA A 15 -17.15 -13.30 9.16
N LEU A 16 -18.25 -12.86 8.54
CA LEU A 16 -19.19 -11.88 9.13
C LEU A 16 -20.37 -12.60 9.80
N ALA A 17 -20.08 -13.65 10.58
CA ALA A 17 -21.08 -14.32 11.39
C ALA A 17 -21.20 -13.61 12.74
N ALA A 18 -22.38 -13.06 13.00
CA ALA A 18 -22.87 -12.51 14.26
C ALA A 18 -22.41 -11.09 14.64
N LEU A 19 -22.93 -10.09 13.93
CA LEU A 19 -23.56 -9.00 14.67
C LEU A 19 -25.00 -9.44 14.97
N PRO A 20 -25.44 -9.48 16.23
CA PRO A 20 -26.85 -9.73 16.52
C PRO A 20 -27.66 -8.64 15.80
N SER A 21 -28.61 -9.06 14.96
CA SER A 21 -29.60 -8.24 14.26
C SER A 21 -30.59 -7.56 15.23
N ALA A 22 -30.15 -7.20 16.43
CA ALA A 22 -30.94 -6.66 17.53
C ALA A 22 -30.58 -5.21 17.89
N ALA A 23 -29.64 -4.56 17.18
CA ALA A 23 -29.20 -3.20 17.52
C ALA A 23 -30.15 -2.09 17.06
N TRP A 24 -30.98 -2.33 16.04
CA TRP A 24 -31.88 -1.32 15.45
C TRP A 24 -33.32 -1.46 15.96
N GLY A 25 -33.48 -1.60 17.28
CA GLY A 25 -34.77 -1.84 17.94
C GLY A 25 -35.62 -0.61 18.27
N ALA A 26 -35.27 0.61 17.83
CA ALA A 26 -36.06 1.82 18.06
C ALA A 26 -36.62 2.41 16.75
N PRO A 27 -37.88 2.86 16.70
CA PRO A 27 -38.57 3.12 15.44
C PRO A 27 -38.24 4.51 14.87
N LEU A 28 -37.55 4.54 13.74
CA LEU A 28 -37.97 5.41 12.64
C LEU A 28 -39.26 4.78 12.11
N GLN A 29 -40.42 5.31 12.52
CA GLN A 29 -41.78 4.87 12.16
C GLN A 29 -41.82 3.47 11.54
N ALA A 30 -41.56 2.44 12.35
CA ALA A 30 -41.61 1.07 11.86
C ALA A 30 -43.03 0.86 11.31
N LYS A 31 -43.14 0.61 10.00
CA LYS A 31 -44.40 0.18 9.37
C LYS A 31 -45.01 -0.88 10.29
N GLN A 32 -46.19 -0.61 10.86
CA GLN A 32 -46.85 -1.54 11.76
C GLN A 32 -47.30 -2.75 10.94
N ARG A 33 -46.41 -3.71 10.74
CA ARG A 33 -46.70 -4.94 9.99
C ARG A 33 -47.67 -5.78 10.79
N GLN A 34 -48.73 -6.27 10.14
CA GLN A 34 -49.68 -7.19 10.74
C GLN A 34 -49.80 -8.44 9.88
N MET A 35 -49.72 -9.60 10.53
CA MET A 35 -50.02 -10.86 9.86
C MET A 35 -51.53 -10.93 9.68
N LYS A 36 -51.98 -11.12 8.44
CA LYS A 36 -53.40 -11.11 8.07
C LYS A 36 -54.05 -12.46 8.35
N THR A 37 -53.28 -13.55 8.33
CA THR A 37 -53.79 -14.90 8.60
C THR A 37 -52.83 -15.72 9.45
N ASN A 38 -53.36 -16.74 10.14
CA ASN A 38 -52.52 -17.72 10.85
C ASN A 38 -51.60 -18.48 9.89
N GLU A 39 -52.06 -18.77 8.67
CA GLU A 39 -51.25 -19.46 7.66
C GLU A 39 -50.04 -18.63 7.22
N GLU A 40 -50.23 -17.32 7.01
CA GLU A 40 -49.16 -16.37 6.74
C GLU A 40 -48.15 -16.32 7.89
N TYR A 41 -48.63 -16.25 9.13
CA TYR A 41 -47.76 -16.28 10.31
C TYR A 41 -46.90 -17.56 10.35
N GLN A 42 -47.51 -18.74 10.15
CA GLN A 42 -46.76 -20.00 10.16
C GLN A 42 -45.72 -20.06 9.02
N ALA A 43 -46.08 -19.61 7.82
CA ALA A 43 -45.17 -19.57 6.68
C ALA A 43 -43.99 -18.62 6.92
N TYR A 44 -44.25 -17.43 7.48
CA TYR A 44 -43.19 -16.49 7.84
C TYR A 44 -42.27 -17.04 8.92
N MET A 45 -42.83 -17.65 9.98
CA MET A 45 -42.03 -18.23 11.05
C MET A 45 -41.16 -19.40 10.56
N ALA A 46 -41.70 -20.24 9.66
CA ALA A 46 -40.93 -21.30 9.02
C ALA A 46 -39.74 -20.72 8.25
N MET A 47 -39.96 -19.70 7.41
CA MET A 47 -38.90 -19.01 6.67
C MET A 47 -37.87 -18.36 7.61
N ASN A 48 -38.30 -17.63 8.63
CA ASN A 48 -37.43 -16.88 9.52
C ASN A 48 -36.52 -17.82 10.34
N ASN A 49 -37.06 -18.94 10.80
CA ASN A 49 -36.34 -19.90 11.63
C ASN A 49 -35.46 -20.87 10.84
N GLU A 50 -35.68 -20.99 9.52
CA GLU A 50 -34.86 -21.81 8.63
C GLU A 50 -33.39 -21.39 8.67
N LYS A 51 -32.49 -22.37 8.67
CA LYS A 51 -31.04 -22.19 8.76
C LYS A 51 -30.34 -22.53 7.45
N ASP A 52 -30.87 -23.44 6.65
CA ASP A 52 -30.31 -23.72 5.33
C ASP A 52 -30.63 -22.57 4.36
N PRO A 53 -29.62 -21.94 3.72
CA PRO A 53 -29.87 -20.80 2.84
C PRO A 53 -30.73 -21.13 1.62
N ASN A 54 -30.58 -22.33 1.03
CA ASN A 54 -31.35 -22.71 -0.16
C ASN A 54 -32.81 -23.01 0.19
N GLN A 55 -33.04 -23.66 1.34
CA GLN A 55 -34.37 -23.89 1.87
C GLN A 55 -35.04 -22.57 2.26
N LYS A 56 -34.30 -21.64 2.88
CA LYS A 56 -34.80 -20.29 3.20
C LYS A 56 -35.23 -19.53 1.95
N LEU A 57 -34.45 -19.59 0.87
CA LEU A 57 -34.83 -19.00 -0.43
C LEU A 57 -36.14 -19.61 -0.94
N SER A 58 -36.27 -20.94 -0.89
CA SER A 58 -37.47 -21.65 -1.34
C SER A 58 -38.71 -21.26 -0.52
N LEU A 59 -38.58 -21.14 0.80
CA LEU A 59 -39.64 -20.70 1.69
C LEU A 59 -40.02 -19.23 1.47
N ALA A 60 -39.04 -18.36 1.23
CA ALA A 60 -39.28 -16.96 0.93
C ALA A 60 -40.00 -16.78 -0.41
N ASP A 61 -39.62 -17.53 -1.44
CA ASP A 61 -40.31 -17.52 -2.73
C ASP A 61 -41.75 -18.01 -2.60
N ALA A 62 -41.96 -19.11 -1.87
CA ALA A 62 -43.30 -19.63 -1.58
C ALA A 62 -44.14 -18.61 -0.80
N PHE A 63 -43.56 -17.91 0.17
CA PHE A 63 -44.22 -16.86 0.94
C PHE A 63 -44.67 -15.70 0.04
N VAL A 64 -43.76 -15.15 -0.77
CA VAL A 64 -44.05 -14.03 -1.68
C VAL A 64 -45.10 -14.41 -2.73
N GLN A 65 -45.06 -15.65 -3.25
CA GLN A 65 -46.04 -16.14 -4.21
C GLN A 65 -47.43 -16.33 -3.58
N LYS A 66 -47.48 -16.89 -2.37
CA LYS A 66 -48.74 -17.23 -1.70
C LYS A 66 -49.42 -16.03 -1.04
N PHE A 67 -48.63 -15.07 -0.55
CA PHE A 67 -49.12 -13.89 0.16
C PHE A 67 -48.64 -12.59 -0.54
N PRO A 68 -49.10 -12.33 -1.79
CA PRO A 68 -48.61 -11.20 -2.59
C PRO A 68 -48.89 -9.83 -1.98
N ASP A 69 -49.93 -9.73 -1.15
CA ASP A 69 -50.37 -8.53 -0.42
C ASP A 69 -49.88 -8.49 1.03
N SER A 70 -48.96 -9.38 1.44
CA SER A 70 -48.45 -9.43 2.82
C SER A 70 -47.73 -8.14 3.21
N ASP A 71 -47.95 -7.69 4.45
CA ASP A 71 -47.20 -6.56 5.02
C ASP A 71 -45.75 -6.95 5.37
N PHE A 72 -45.43 -8.25 5.37
CA PHE A 72 -44.09 -8.82 5.61
C PHE A 72 -43.34 -9.19 4.33
N LYS A 73 -43.85 -8.79 3.16
CA LYS A 73 -43.22 -9.08 1.87
C LYS A 73 -41.81 -8.48 1.76
N ASP A 74 -41.58 -7.29 2.31
CA ASP A 74 -40.24 -6.68 2.41
C ASP A 74 -39.29 -7.55 3.25
N MET A 75 -39.78 -8.09 4.37
CA MET A 75 -39.03 -9.00 5.23
C MET A 75 -38.72 -10.32 4.54
N ALA A 76 -39.62 -10.86 3.71
CA ALA A 76 -39.32 -12.05 2.91
C ALA A 76 -38.19 -11.78 1.90
N TYR A 77 -38.19 -10.61 1.23
CA TYR A 77 -37.07 -10.21 0.37
C TYR A 77 -35.77 -9.96 1.15
N PHE A 78 -35.83 -9.39 2.35
CA PHE A 78 -34.66 -9.27 3.23
C PHE A 78 -34.09 -10.64 3.62
N GLN A 79 -34.94 -11.63 3.92
CA GLN A 79 -34.48 -13.01 4.16
C GLN A 79 -33.80 -13.61 2.92
N LYS A 80 -34.29 -13.31 1.71
CA LYS A 80 -33.62 -13.71 0.46
C LYS A 80 -32.26 -13.03 0.32
N MET A 81 -32.17 -11.73 0.57
CA MET A 81 -30.91 -10.97 0.54
C MET A 81 -29.86 -11.59 1.48
N ALA A 82 -30.25 -11.88 2.72
CA ALA A 82 -29.37 -12.53 3.70
C ALA A 82 -28.96 -13.95 3.27
N ALA A 83 -29.87 -14.74 2.72
CA ALA A 83 -29.56 -16.08 2.21
C ALA A 83 -28.60 -16.03 1.02
N TYR A 84 -28.79 -15.09 0.08
CA TYR A 84 -27.88 -14.89 -1.05
C TYR A 84 -26.50 -14.40 -0.61
N GLN A 85 -26.40 -13.52 0.38
CA GLN A 85 -25.13 -13.14 1.00
C GLN A 85 -24.39 -14.39 1.52
N GLN A 86 -25.06 -15.25 2.29
CA GLN A 86 -24.44 -16.47 2.84
C GLN A 86 -23.96 -17.43 1.75
N LEU A 87 -24.63 -17.43 0.59
CA LEU A 87 -24.26 -18.21 -0.59
C LEU A 87 -23.19 -17.53 -1.46
N GLY A 88 -22.70 -16.33 -1.10
CA GLY A 88 -21.74 -15.55 -1.90
C GLY A 88 -22.33 -14.98 -3.20
N LYS A 89 -23.66 -14.95 -3.32
CA LYS A 89 -24.41 -14.49 -4.50
C LYS A 89 -24.71 -13.00 -4.40
N VAL A 90 -23.68 -12.16 -4.55
CA VAL A 90 -23.75 -10.71 -4.28
C VAL A 90 -24.81 -10.02 -5.15
N VAL A 91 -24.87 -10.33 -6.45
CA VAL A 91 -25.81 -9.66 -7.37
C VAL A 91 -27.25 -10.00 -6.98
N GLU A 92 -27.54 -11.27 -6.76
CA GLU A 92 -28.88 -11.71 -6.35
C GLU A 92 -29.28 -11.18 -4.96
N ALA A 93 -28.30 -11.01 -4.05
CA ALA A 93 -28.53 -10.37 -2.76
C ALA A 93 -28.95 -8.90 -2.93
N LEU A 94 -28.21 -8.13 -3.73
CA LEU A 94 -28.52 -6.73 -4.01
C LEU A 94 -29.87 -6.58 -4.72
N ASP A 95 -30.20 -7.43 -5.69
CA ASP A 95 -31.50 -7.43 -6.36
C ASP A 95 -32.66 -7.76 -5.39
N ALA A 96 -32.45 -8.68 -4.44
CA ALA A 96 -33.43 -8.97 -3.39
C ALA A 96 -33.59 -7.79 -2.42
N GLY A 97 -32.49 -7.15 -2.03
CA GLY A 97 -32.50 -5.93 -1.22
C GLY A 97 -33.27 -4.81 -1.89
N HIS A 98 -33.03 -4.57 -3.18
CA HIS A 98 -33.77 -3.57 -3.95
C HIS A 98 -35.28 -3.81 -3.92
N LYS A 99 -35.74 -5.04 -4.12
CA LYS A 99 -37.18 -5.39 -4.01
C LYS A 99 -37.75 -5.16 -2.60
N ALA A 100 -36.94 -5.31 -1.56
CA ALA A 100 -37.35 -4.97 -0.20
C ALA A 100 -37.51 -3.44 -0.04
N LEU A 101 -36.57 -2.65 -0.59
CA LEU A 101 -36.61 -1.18 -0.54
C LEU A 101 -37.72 -0.56 -1.39
N GLU A 102 -38.11 -1.18 -2.50
CA GLU A 102 -39.32 -0.78 -3.26
C GLU A 102 -40.59 -0.84 -2.40
N ILE A 103 -40.64 -1.76 -1.42
CA ILE A 103 -41.81 -1.95 -0.53
C ILE A 103 -41.67 -1.14 0.75
N ASN A 104 -40.44 -0.99 1.25
CA ASN A 104 -40.11 -0.28 2.48
C ASN A 104 -38.77 0.48 2.32
N PRO A 105 -38.80 1.71 1.78
CA PRO A 105 -37.58 2.48 1.48
C PRO A 105 -36.82 2.91 2.74
N ASP A 106 -37.48 2.90 3.92
CA ASP A 106 -36.87 3.30 5.19
C ASP A 106 -36.26 2.11 5.96
N SER A 107 -36.12 0.94 5.31
CA SER A 107 -35.56 -0.24 5.97
C SER A 107 -34.05 -0.12 6.17
N LEU A 108 -33.66 0.42 7.33
CA LEU A 108 -32.25 0.58 7.70
C LEU A 108 -31.48 -0.76 7.72
N ASP A 109 -32.13 -1.87 8.08
CA ASP A 109 -31.52 -3.20 8.03
C ASP A 109 -31.13 -3.62 6.60
N VAL A 110 -32.01 -3.36 5.63
CA VAL A 110 -31.74 -3.67 4.21
C VAL A 110 -30.64 -2.76 3.67
N ILE A 111 -30.73 -1.44 3.90
CA ILE A 111 -29.72 -0.48 3.44
C ILE A 111 -28.36 -0.77 4.07
N ASN A 112 -28.32 -1.10 5.36
CA ASN A 112 -27.07 -1.45 6.04
C ASN A 112 -26.46 -2.73 5.46
N LEU A 113 -27.27 -3.76 5.18
CA LEU A 113 -26.78 -4.98 4.53
C LEU A 113 -26.30 -4.70 3.09
N GLU A 114 -27.02 -3.87 2.33
CA GLU A 114 -26.61 -3.42 1.01
C GLU A 114 -25.24 -2.73 1.06
N ALA A 115 -25.05 -1.79 1.99
CA ALA A 115 -23.78 -1.11 2.18
C ALA A 115 -22.62 -2.08 2.45
N THR A 116 -22.85 -3.19 3.17
CA THR A 116 -21.81 -4.21 3.36
C THR A 116 -21.48 -5.03 2.12
N LEU A 117 -22.42 -5.15 1.17
CA LEU A 117 -22.30 -5.99 -0.02
C LEU A 117 -21.72 -5.23 -1.22
N ILE A 118 -22.02 -3.95 -1.35
CA ILE A 118 -21.60 -3.12 -2.49
C ILE A 118 -20.09 -3.12 -2.73
N PRO A 119 -19.21 -3.03 -1.72
CA PRO A 119 -17.77 -3.15 -1.94
C PRO A 119 -17.30 -4.47 -2.56
N TYR A 120 -18.13 -5.53 -2.51
CA TYR A 120 -17.87 -6.84 -3.11
C TYR A 120 -18.56 -7.04 -4.47
N TYR A 121 -19.34 -6.07 -4.93
CA TYR A 121 -19.92 -6.09 -6.26
C TYR A 121 -18.81 -5.93 -7.31
N THR A 122 -18.78 -6.80 -8.33
CA THR A 122 -17.77 -6.69 -9.39
C THR A 122 -18.26 -5.75 -10.49
N PHE A 123 -17.97 -4.45 -10.35
CA PHE A 123 -18.29 -3.47 -11.38
C PHE A 123 -17.38 -3.61 -12.62
N LYS A 124 -17.98 -3.53 -13.81
CA LYS A 124 -17.26 -3.51 -15.09
C LYS A 124 -17.54 -2.20 -15.81
N ALA A 125 -16.50 -1.44 -16.13
CA ALA A 125 -16.66 -0.18 -16.85
C ALA A 125 -17.36 -0.39 -18.20
N GLY A 126 -18.43 0.38 -18.45
CA GLY A 126 -19.27 0.25 -19.64
C GLY A 126 -20.48 -0.67 -19.48
N ASP A 127 -20.64 -1.34 -18.32
CA ASP A 127 -21.84 -2.10 -17.98
C ASP A 127 -22.96 -1.16 -17.49
N SER A 128 -24.04 -1.06 -18.27
CA SER A 128 -25.20 -0.25 -17.91
C SER A 128 -25.90 -0.77 -16.65
N ALA A 129 -26.03 -2.09 -16.49
CA ALA A 129 -26.68 -2.69 -15.33
C ALA A 129 -25.85 -2.43 -14.06
N GLY A 130 -24.52 -2.52 -14.16
CA GLY A 130 -23.64 -2.15 -13.06
C GLY A 130 -23.67 -0.66 -12.72
N THR A 131 -23.80 0.21 -13.73
CA THR A 131 -23.94 1.65 -13.49
C THR A 131 -25.23 1.98 -12.75
N GLU A 132 -26.32 1.31 -13.12
CA GLU A 132 -27.61 1.42 -12.45
C GLU A 132 -27.54 0.90 -11.01
N MET A 133 -26.95 -0.27 -10.80
CA MET A 133 -26.73 -0.87 -9.47
C MET A 133 -26.00 0.10 -8.53
N LEU A 134 -24.87 0.67 -8.97
CA LEU A 134 -24.11 1.61 -8.16
C LEU A 134 -24.88 2.90 -7.87
N SER A 135 -25.73 3.36 -8.80
CA SER A 135 -26.50 4.59 -8.63
C SER A 135 -27.70 4.40 -7.69
N ARG A 136 -28.34 3.22 -7.72
CA ARG A 136 -29.35 2.84 -6.72
C ARG A 136 -28.73 2.75 -5.33
N ALA A 137 -27.65 1.99 -5.18
CA ALA A 137 -26.93 1.88 -3.92
C ALA A 137 -26.47 3.22 -3.37
N GLU A 138 -25.99 4.13 -4.21
CA GLU A 138 -25.65 5.49 -3.78
C GLU A 138 -26.84 6.24 -3.18
N THR A 139 -28.01 6.13 -3.81
CA THR A 139 -29.25 6.78 -3.36
C THR A 139 -29.71 6.15 -2.04
N ASP A 140 -29.79 4.83 -2.00
CA ASP A 140 -30.29 4.05 -0.87
C ASP A 140 -29.38 4.26 0.35
N VAL A 141 -28.06 4.20 0.18
CA VAL A 141 -27.09 4.37 1.28
C VAL A 141 -27.03 5.82 1.79
N LYS A 142 -27.18 6.83 0.91
CA LYS A 142 -27.32 8.23 1.35
C LYS A 142 -28.57 8.42 2.21
N HIS A 143 -29.70 7.83 1.81
CA HIS A 143 -30.91 7.83 2.62
C HIS A 143 -30.70 7.10 3.94
N GLY A 144 -29.99 5.97 3.94
CA GLY A 144 -29.58 5.25 5.15
C GLY A 144 -28.80 6.11 6.14
N LEU A 145 -27.87 6.95 5.67
CA LEU A 145 -27.15 7.90 6.51
C LEU A 145 -28.08 8.96 7.11
N ASP A 146 -29.04 9.47 6.33
CA ASP A 146 -30.04 10.44 6.82
C ASP A 146 -30.99 9.82 7.87
N LEU A 147 -31.37 8.57 7.69
CA LEU A 147 -32.14 7.79 8.67
C LEU A 147 -31.31 7.56 9.93
N LEU A 148 -30.07 7.10 9.78
CA LEU A 148 -29.16 6.84 10.88
C LEU A 148 -28.91 8.10 11.75
N ALA A 149 -28.81 9.27 11.13
CA ALA A 149 -28.64 10.54 11.83
C ALA A 149 -29.86 10.95 12.67
N LYS A 150 -31.06 10.49 12.30
CA LYS A 150 -32.32 10.76 13.01
C LYS A 150 -32.65 9.70 14.06
N LEU A 151 -31.86 8.62 14.11
CA LEU A 151 -32.16 7.48 14.94
C LEU A 151 -31.87 7.78 16.42
N THR A 152 -32.84 7.50 17.27
CA THR A 152 -32.73 7.71 18.72
C THR A 152 -32.31 6.43 19.44
N LYS A 153 -31.40 6.56 20.40
CA LYS A 153 -30.97 5.45 21.25
C LYS A 153 -32.17 4.81 21.98
N PRO A 154 -32.37 3.48 21.90
CA PRO A 154 -33.33 2.78 22.73
C PRO A 154 -33.02 2.93 24.23
N GLU A 155 -34.05 2.92 25.08
CA GLU A 155 -33.89 3.06 26.54
C GLU A 155 -33.06 1.91 27.15
N ASN A 156 -33.21 0.69 26.61
CA ASN A 156 -32.56 -0.52 27.09
C ASN A 156 -31.14 -0.75 26.54
N VAL A 157 -30.63 0.14 25.70
CA VAL A 157 -29.28 0.04 25.14
C VAL A 157 -28.33 1.00 25.86
N LYS A 158 -27.17 0.49 26.28
CA LYS A 158 -26.12 1.31 26.90
C LYS A 158 -25.59 2.34 25.91
N PRO A 159 -25.26 3.58 26.36
CA PRO A 159 -24.73 4.61 25.46
C PRO A 159 -23.52 4.18 24.64
N GLU A 160 -22.56 3.47 25.26
CA GLU A 160 -21.35 3.00 24.57
C GLU A 160 -21.65 1.99 23.46
N ASP A 161 -22.55 1.04 23.73
CA ASP A 161 -22.97 0.02 22.74
C ASP A 161 -23.74 0.68 21.59
N TRP A 162 -24.56 1.70 21.90
CA TRP A 162 -25.26 2.49 20.89
C TRP A 162 -24.31 3.27 20.00
N ASP A 163 -23.39 4.03 20.59
CA ASP A 163 -22.43 4.85 19.86
C ASP A 163 -21.55 3.97 18.97
N LYS A 164 -21.15 2.80 19.46
CA LYS A 164 -20.42 1.81 18.67
C LYS A 164 -21.24 1.29 17.49
N ALA A 165 -22.53 0.97 17.70
CA ALA A 165 -23.40 0.49 16.64
C ALA A 165 -23.63 1.57 15.56
N VAL A 166 -23.91 2.81 15.96
CA VAL A 166 -24.08 3.94 15.05
C VAL A 166 -22.81 4.23 14.26
N LYS A 167 -21.65 4.27 14.91
CA LYS A 167 -20.35 4.45 14.24
C LYS A 167 -20.06 3.33 13.25
N SER A 168 -20.30 2.08 13.64
CA SER A 168 -20.07 0.93 12.76
C SER A 168 -20.93 0.98 11.50
N ALA A 169 -22.22 1.31 11.64
CA ALA A 169 -23.11 1.46 10.50
C ALA A 169 -22.71 2.64 9.61
N ARG A 170 -22.42 3.80 10.21
CA ARG A 170 -21.97 4.99 9.47
C ARG A 170 -20.67 4.71 8.73
N ALA A 171 -19.74 3.99 9.33
CA ALA A 171 -18.50 3.56 8.68
C ALA A 171 -18.78 2.62 7.50
N GLY A 172 -19.67 1.63 7.66
CA GLY A 172 -20.06 0.72 6.58
C GLY A 172 -20.72 1.45 5.40
N MET A 173 -21.66 2.36 5.68
CA MET A 173 -22.34 3.18 4.68
C MET A 173 -21.37 4.12 3.95
N ASN A 174 -20.50 4.80 4.69
CA ASN A 174 -19.45 5.63 4.08
C ASN A 174 -18.45 4.80 3.26
N THR A 175 -18.14 3.57 3.67
CA THR A 175 -17.31 2.65 2.88
C THR A 175 -17.99 2.31 1.54
N ALA A 176 -19.29 2.04 1.55
CA ALA A 176 -20.06 1.76 0.34
C ALA A 176 -20.10 2.97 -0.61
N LEU A 177 -20.37 4.17 -0.09
CA LEU A 177 -20.37 5.40 -0.88
C LEU A 177 -18.97 5.73 -1.43
N GLY A 178 -17.94 5.52 -0.63
CA GLY A 178 -16.54 5.63 -1.03
C GLY A 178 -16.19 4.69 -2.19
N TYR A 179 -16.61 3.42 -2.08
CA TYR A 179 -16.45 2.45 -3.15
C TYR A 179 -17.20 2.86 -4.43
N VAL A 180 -18.46 3.28 -4.32
CA VAL A 180 -19.24 3.76 -5.48
C VAL A 180 -18.53 4.94 -6.16
N ALA A 181 -18.08 5.92 -5.38
CA ALA A 181 -17.35 7.07 -5.88
C ALA A 181 -16.04 6.67 -6.58
N LEU A 182 -15.28 5.71 -6.03
CA LEU A 182 -14.09 5.13 -6.69
C LEU A 182 -14.43 4.52 -8.06
N GLN A 183 -15.50 3.71 -8.14
CA GLN A 183 -15.91 3.10 -9.41
C GLN A 183 -16.34 4.15 -10.45
N LYS A 184 -16.93 5.25 -9.99
CA LYS A 184 -17.28 6.43 -10.80
C LYS A 184 -16.10 7.36 -11.08
N LYS A 185 -14.92 7.08 -10.53
CA LYS A 185 -13.71 7.91 -10.60
C LYS A 185 -13.87 9.31 -9.98
N ASP A 186 -14.83 9.47 -9.08
CA ASP A 186 -14.94 10.67 -8.25
C ASP A 186 -14.05 10.50 -7.01
N TYR A 187 -12.75 10.71 -7.21
CA TYR A 187 -11.75 10.49 -6.17
C TYR A 187 -11.87 11.48 -5.00
N ALA A 188 -12.43 12.66 -5.22
CA ALA A 188 -12.65 13.67 -4.18
C ALA A 188 -13.79 13.26 -3.23
N SER A 189 -14.90 12.77 -3.79
CA SER A 189 -15.99 12.23 -2.96
C SER A 189 -15.57 10.91 -2.31
N ALA A 190 -14.82 10.06 -3.02
CA ALA A 190 -14.29 8.82 -2.46
C ALA A 190 -13.44 9.08 -1.21
N SER A 191 -12.44 9.97 -1.30
CA SER A 191 -11.59 10.28 -0.15
C SER A 191 -12.38 10.87 1.02
N THR A 192 -13.37 11.72 0.75
CA THR A 192 -14.25 12.30 1.77
C THR A 192 -15.01 11.22 2.54
N TYR A 193 -15.71 10.32 1.84
CA TYR A 193 -16.48 9.26 2.48
C TYR A 193 -15.56 8.25 3.20
N LEU A 194 -14.48 7.82 2.55
CA LEU A 194 -13.58 6.80 3.12
C LEU A 194 -12.83 7.32 4.34
N LYS A 195 -12.45 8.60 4.36
CA LYS A 195 -11.88 9.25 5.54
C LYS A 195 -12.87 9.20 6.72
N ALA A 196 -14.13 9.59 6.50
CA ALA A 196 -15.16 9.50 7.53
C ALA A 196 -15.36 8.06 8.04
N ALA A 197 -15.29 7.06 7.15
CA ALA A 197 -15.36 5.66 7.54
C ALA A 197 -14.17 5.23 8.43
N THR A 198 -12.94 5.64 8.07
CA THR A 198 -11.74 5.33 8.86
C THR A 198 -11.69 6.08 10.19
N GLU A 199 -12.29 7.26 10.30
CA GLU A 199 -12.39 8.01 11.56
C GLU A 199 -13.35 7.34 12.54
N ASP A 200 -14.48 6.80 12.05
CA ASP A 200 -15.44 6.07 12.86
C ASP A 200 -14.98 4.66 13.24
N ASN A 201 -14.23 4.01 12.35
CA ASN A 201 -13.72 2.66 12.56
C ASN A 201 -12.27 2.49 12.05
N PRO A 202 -11.26 2.96 12.81
CA PRO A 202 -9.85 3.01 12.38
C PRO A 202 -9.15 1.64 12.31
N GLY A 203 -9.82 0.56 12.71
CA GLY A 203 -9.32 -0.80 12.67
C GLY A 203 -9.64 -1.55 11.36
N GLU A 204 -10.46 -0.98 10.49
CA GLU A 204 -10.93 -1.65 9.28
C GLU A 204 -9.96 -1.49 8.10
N SER A 205 -9.46 -2.63 7.62
CA SER A 205 -8.49 -2.65 6.52
C SER A 205 -9.07 -2.23 5.17
N LEU A 206 -10.33 -2.55 4.87
CA LEU A 206 -10.95 -2.27 3.57
C LEU A 206 -11.16 -0.76 3.28
N PRO A 207 -11.84 0.04 4.13
CA PRO A 207 -11.97 1.47 3.89
C PRO A 207 -10.61 2.19 3.84
N THR A 208 -9.64 1.76 4.66
CA THR A 208 -8.28 2.28 4.63
C THR A 208 -7.59 1.98 3.29
N TYR A 209 -7.72 0.76 2.77
CA TYR A 209 -7.20 0.37 1.46
C TYR A 209 -7.82 1.16 0.32
N LEU A 210 -9.14 1.37 0.36
CA LEU A 210 -9.87 2.16 -0.62
C LEU A 210 -9.49 3.65 -0.53
N LEU A 211 -9.22 4.18 0.67
CA LEU A 211 -8.79 5.56 0.87
C LEU A 211 -7.43 5.79 0.20
N GLY A 212 -6.48 4.88 0.42
CA GLY A 212 -5.18 4.92 -0.25
C GLY A 212 -5.30 4.89 -1.79
N GLN A 213 -6.25 4.13 -2.33
CA GLN A 213 -6.56 4.16 -3.77
C GLN A 213 -7.17 5.49 -4.22
N ALA A 214 -8.05 6.10 -3.43
CA ALA A 214 -8.63 7.40 -3.75
C ALA A 214 -7.54 8.49 -3.87
N TYR A 215 -6.58 8.50 -2.94
CA TYR A 215 -5.42 9.38 -2.99
C TYR A 215 -4.46 9.05 -4.14
N LEU A 216 -4.24 7.76 -4.43
CA LEU A 216 -3.36 7.35 -5.52
C LEU A 216 -3.88 7.76 -6.90
N TYR A 217 -5.21 7.71 -7.08
CA TYR A 217 -5.84 7.96 -8.38
C TYR A 217 -6.39 9.38 -8.53
N SER A 218 -6.27 10.23 -7.51
CA SER A 218 -6.61 11.65 -7.61
C SER A 218 -5.73 12.37 -8.65
N SER A 219 -6.11 13.61 -8.98
CA SER A 219 -5.37 14.43 -9.94
C SER A 219 -5.09 15.82 -9.35
N PRO A 220 -3.83 16.15 -9.01
CA PRO A 220 -2.65 15.26 -9.02
C PRO A 220 -2.75 14.15 -7.94
N PRO A 221 -2.10 12.98 -8.13
CA PRO A 221 -2.03 11.96 -7.10
C PRO A 221 -1.38 12.46 -5.81
N ASP A 222 -1.94 12.08 -4.66
CA ASP A 222 -1.31 12.24 -3.36
C ASP A 222 -0.59 10.94 -2.98
N TYR A 223 0.67 10.81 -3.42
CA TYR A 223 1.45 9.59 -3.19
C TYR A 223 1.75 9.33 -1.71
N ASN A 224 1.87 10.38 -0.90
CA ASN A 224 2.29 10.21 0.49
C ASN A 224 1.13 9.65 1.31
N ASP A 225 -0.05 10.27 1.22
CA ASP A 225 -1.24 9.75 1.89
C ASP A 225 -1.65 8.39 1.30
N ALA A 226 -1.53 8.20 -0.02
CA ALA A 226 -1.80 6.92 -0.66
C ALA A 226 -0.93 5.78 -0.13
N ILE A 227 0.40 5.96 -0.12
CA ILE A 227 1.34 4.94 0.34
C ILE A 227 1.12 4.66 1.83
N TRP A 228 0.88 5.70 2.64
CA TRP A 228 0.63 5.55 4.06
C TRP A 228 -0.62 4.69 4.35
N ASP A 229 -1.75 5.02 3.72
CA ASP A 229 -3.00 4.29 3.93
C ASP A 229 -2.96 2.87 3.37
N LEU A 230 -2.29 2.66 2.23
CA LEU A 230 -2.06 1.31 1.72
C LEU A 230 -1.19 0.48 2.67
N ALA A 231 -0.11 1.05 3.21
CA ALA A 231 0.74 0.38 4.21
C ALA A 231 -0.05 0.03 5.47
N ARG A 232 -0.86 0.97 5.96
CA ARG A 232 -1.75 0.77 7.10
C ARG A 232 -2.76 -0.34 6.83
N ALA A 233 -3.37 -0.38 5.66
CA ALA A 233 -4.30 -1.44 5.27
C ALA A 233 -3.64 -2.83 5.24
N VAL A 234 -2.37 -2.92 4.82
CA VAL A 234 -1.57 -4.15 4.91
C VAL A 234 -1.38 -4.59 6.37
N ALA A 235 -1.02 -3.66 7.26
CA ALA A 235 -0.85 -3.97 8.67
C ALA A 235 -2.16 -4.45 9.33
N LEU A 236 -3.27 -3.72 9.09
CA LEU A 236 -4.59 -4.06 9.62
C LEU A 236 -5.10 -5.41 9.09
N SER A 237 -4.99 -5.65 7.78
CA SER A 237 -5.46 -6.90 7.16
C SER A 237 -4.67 -8.11 7.65
N LYS A 238 -3.34 -7.97 7.84
CA LYS A 238 -2.50 -9.02 8.43
C LYS A 238 -2.87 -9.30 9.89
N ALA A 239 -3.06 -8.26 10.70
CA ALA A 239 -3.43 -8.40 12.11
C ALA A 239 -4.80 -9.09 12.29
N ALA A 240 -5.74 -8.84 11.37
CA ALA A 240 -7.06 -9.45 11.37
C ALA A 240 -7.11 -10.86 10.74
N GLY A 241 -6.01 -11.38 10.18
CA GLY A 241 -6.02 -12.66 9.45
C GLY A 241 -6.90 -12.63 8.20
N ASN A 242 -7.06 -11.47 7.57
CA ASN A 242 -7.94 -11.28 6.41
C ASN A 242 -7.39 -12.02 5.18
N ALA A 243 -8.25 -12.73 4.45
CA ALA A 243 -7.88 -13.43 3.22
C ALA A 243 -7.30 -12.51 2.13
N ASN A 244 -7.67 -11.22 2.14
CA ASN A 244 -7.19 -10.24 1.17
C ASN A 244 -5.82 -9.62 1.53
N ALA A 245 -5.22 -9.99 2.67
CA ALA A 245 -3.96 -9.39 3.13
C ALA A 245 -2.81 -9.51 2.11
N ALA A 246 -2.74 -10.65 1.40
CA ALA A 246 -1.74 -10.86 0.36
C ALA A 246 -1.92 -9.92 -0.86
N GLU A 247 -3.16 -9.69 -1.29
CA GLU A 247 -3.46 -8.79 -2.41
C GLU A 247 -3.23 -7.32 -2.03
N PHE A 248 -3.58 -6.94 -0.79
CA PHE A 248 -3.27 -5.59 -0.28
C PHE A 248 -1.76 -5.36 -0.23
N ARG A 249 -1.00 -6.34 0.26
CA ARG A 249 0.47 -6.28 0.29
C ARG A 249 1.05 -6.10 -1.11
N LYS A 250 0.64 -6.95 -2.04
CA LYS A 250 1.10 -6.90 -3.44
C LYS A 250 0.81 -5.55 -4.10
N PHE A 251 -0.36 -4.96 -3.87
CA PHE A 251 -0.69 -3.66 -4.43
C PHE A 251 0.13 -2.54 -3.79
N PHE A 252 0.32 -2.56 -2.47
CA PHE A 252 1.20 -1.63 -1.77
C PHE A 252 2.63 -1.70 -2.32
N ASP A 253 3.22 -2.89 -2.42
CA ASP A 253 4.59 -3.09 -2.93
C ASP A 253 4.73 -2.49 -4.33
N GLN A 254 3.76 -2.75 -5.20
CA GLN A 254 3.75 -2.18 -6.55
C GLN A 254 3.70 -0.65 -6.53
N VAL A 255 2.86 -0.04 -5.69
CA VAL A 255 2.75 1.43 -5.61
C VAL A 255 4.03 2.03 -5.02
N TYR A 256 4.56 1.43 -3.96
CA TYR A 256 5.79 1.86 -3.31
C TYR A 256 6.97 1.78 -4.28
N VAL A 257 7.24 0.63 -4.91
CA VAL A 257 8.34 0.46 -5.87
C VAL A 257 8.19 1.39 -7.08
N ASN A 258 6.97 1.57 -7.61
CA ASN A 258 6.75 2.50 -8.72
C ASN A 258 7.05 3.96 -8.33
N ARG A 259 6.82 4.31 -7.05
CA ARG A 259 7.11 5.63 -6.53
C ARG A 259 8.59 5.76 -6.18
N HIS A 260 9.10 4.95 -5.26
CA HIS A 260 10.43 5.01 -4.66
C HIS A 260 11.56 4.49 -5.57
N GLY A 261 11.26 3.56 -6.48
CA GLY A 261 12.22 2.95 -7.40
C GLY A 261 12.87 1.65 -6.88
N SER A 262 12.65 1.28 -5.62
CA SER A 262 13.04 -0.01 -5.01
C SER A 262 12.04 -0.40 -3.92
N ASP A 263 12.14 -1.63 -3.42
CA ASP A 263 11.42 -2.12 -2.23
C ASP A 263 12.12 -1.73 -0.90
N GLY A 264 13.22 -0.98 -0.98
CA GLY A 264 13.93 -0.46 0.19
C GLY A 264 13.04 0.47 1.02
N GLY A 265 12.84 0.14 2.30
CA GLY A 265 12.02 0.92 3.24
C GLY A 265 10.53 0.52 3.32
N GLU A 266 10.04 -0.39 2.46
CA GLU A 266 8.63 -0.84 2.50
C GLU A 266 8.20 -1.34 3.88
N SER A 267 9.04 -2.17 4.50
CA SER A 267 8.73 -2.78 5.81
C SER A 267 8.71 -1.75 6.93
N ASP A 268 9.54 -0.71 6.83
CA ASP A 268 9.59 0.38 7.81
C ASP A 268 8.31 1.22 7.72
N VAL A 269 7.88 1.57 6.51
CA VAL A 269 6.61 2.29 6.29
C VAL A 269 5.41 1.50 6.79
N ILE A 270 5.34 0.18 6.52
CA ILE A 270 4.26 -0.68 7.06
C ILE A 270 4.30 -0.70 8.60
N GLN A 271 5.49 -0.79 9.19
CA GLN A 271 5.66 -0.80 10.64
C GLN A 271 5.20 0.54 11.25
N GLU A 272 5.61 1.67 10.69
CA GLU A 272 5.19 3.00 11.16
C GLU A 272 3.67 3.21 10.99
N ALA A 273 3.11 2.85 9.83
CA ALA A 273 1.69 2.98 9.53
C ALA A 273 0.81 2.04 10.38
N SER A 274 1.36 0.95 10.92
CA SER A 274 0.68 0.10 11.89
C SER A 274 0.39 0.82 13.21
N ALA A 275 1.24 1.79 13.59
CA ALA A 275 1.18 2.50 14.86
C ALA A 275 0.40 3.83 14.81
N SER A 276 0.18 4.39 13.61
CA SER A 276 -0.53 5.67 13.46
C SER A 276 -1.51 5.67 12.30
N ALA A 277 -2.68 6.28 12.50
CA ALA A 277 -3.71 6.42 11.47
C ALA A 277 -3.35 7.47 10.41
N THR A 278 -2.49 8.42 10.73
CA THR A 278 -2.07 9.49 9.83
C THR A 278 -0.55 9.49 9.67
N PRO A 279 -0.02 9.92 8.53
CA PRO A 279 1.42 10.00 8.34
C PRO A 279 2.06 11.00 9.32
N PRO A 280 3.30 10.76 9.78
CA PRO A 280 4.02 11.70 10.61
C PRO A 280 4.32 12.99 9.82
N GLN A 281 4.55 14.08 10.55
CA GLN A 281 4.89 15.35 9.92
C GLN A 281 6.16 15.21 9.07
N GLY A 282 6.08 15.62 7.80
CA GLY A 282 7.20 15.54 6.87
C GLY A 282 7.41 14.17 6.22
N PHE A 283 6.51 13.20 6.44
CA PHE A 283 6.51 11.94 5.70
C PHE A 283 6.51 12.20 4.19
N ASN A 284 7.47 11.58 3.51
CA ASN A 284 7.60 11.69 2.07
C ASN A 284 8.28 10.44 1.51
N VAL A 285 7.67 9.82 0.51
CA VAL A 285 8.33 8.81 -0.31
C VAL A 285 8.72 9.49 -1.62
N PRO A 286 9.99 9.94 -1.77
CA PRO A 286 10.43 10.63 -2.97
C PRO A 286 10.50 9.68 -4.16
N PRO A 287 10.42 10.20 -5.40
CA PRO A 287 10.84 9.41 -6.55
C PRO A 287 12.34 9.13 -6.48
N PRO A 288 12.84 8.07 -7.14
CA PRO A 288 14.27 7.80 -7.17
C PRO A 288 14.99 8.96 -7.85
N GLU A 289 15.97 9.53 -7.18
CA GLU A 289 16.93 10.42 -7.83
C GLU A 289 17.83 9.56 -8.74
N ARG A 290 18.07 10.05 -9.95
CA ARG A 290 18.90 9.38 -10.94
C ARG A 290 19.86 10.37 -11.56
N HIS A 291 21.12 9.98 -11.66
CA HIS A 291 22.09 10.76 -12.40
C HIS A 291 21.71 10.83 -13.89
N LYS A 292 22.06 11.94 -14.54
CA LYS A 292 21.83 12.11 -15.97
C LYS A 292 22.90 11.35 -16.75
N PRO A 293 22.56 10.73 -17.90
CA PRO A 293 23.57 10.15 -18.77
C PRO A 293 24.63 11.18 -19.17
N THR A 294 25.89 10.82 -18.98
CA THR A 294 27.06 11.63 -19.32
C THR A 294 27.58 11.36 -20.72
N GLY A 295 27.26 10.18 -21.28
CA GLY A 295 27.83 9.69 -22.53
C GLY A 295 29.18 8.97 -22.33
N ASN A 296 29.73 8.97 -21.12
CA ASN A 296 30.87 8.14 -20.74
C ASN A 296 30.34 6.85 -20.10
N GLN A 297 30.52 5.71 -20.78
CA GLN A 297 29.99 4.43 -20.34
C GLN A 297 30.49 3.98 -18.96
N VAL A 298 31.71 4.35 -18.57
CA VAL A 298 32.28 3.99 -17.25
C VAL A 298 31.59 4.79 -16.14
N LEU A 299 31.40 6.09 -16.35
CA LEU A 299 30.70 6.95 -15.40
C LEU A 299 29.21 6.61 -15.33
N ASP A 300 28.57 6.38 -16.49
CA ASP A 300 27.16 6.00 -16.56
C ASP A 300 26.90 4.65 -15.85
N PHE A 301 27.84 3.71 -15.96
CA PHE A 301 27.80 2.46 -15.18
C PHE A 301 27.94 2.72 -13.67
N TYR A 302 28.93 3.52 -13.27
CA TYR A 302 29.16 3.86 -11.86
C TYR A 302 27.95 4.56 -11.25
N TYR A 303 27.40 5.57 -11.90
CA TYR A 303 26.22 6.27 -11.41
C TYR A 303 24.99 5.37 -11.30
N ASN A 304 24.77 4.47 -12.26
CA ASN A 304 23.66 3.52 -12.15
C ASN A 304 23.87 2.55 -10.97
N LEU A 305 25.12 2.16 -10.70
CA LEU A 305 25.49 1.37 -9.53
C LEU A 305 25.20 2.13 -8.24
N GLU A 306 25.69 3.36 -8.12
CA GLU A 306 25.44 4.25 -6.99
C GLU A 306 23.95 4.46 -6.74
N ASP A 307 23.21 4.91 -7.75
CA ASP A 307 21.77 5.19 -7.67
C ASP A 307 21.00 3.98 -7.14
N THR A 308 21.28 2.80 -7.71
CA THR A 308 20.55 1.59 -7.35
C THR A 308 20.93 1.09 -5.96
N LEU A 309 22.22 1.14 -5.60
CA LEU A 309 22.66 0.69 -4.28
C LEU A 309 22.16 1.63 -3.18
N ARG A 310 22.15 2.95 -3.40
CA ARG A 310 21.63 3.93 -2.44
C ARG A 310 20.14 3.73 -2.14
N LEU A 311 19.34 3.29 -3.11
CA LEU A 311 17.93 2.96 -2.91
C LEU A 311 17.71 1.69 -2.05
N GLY A 312 18.73 0.85 -1.90
CA GLY A 312 18.64 -0.38 -1.12
C GLY A 312 17.63 -1.40 -1.67
N GLY A 313 17.18 -2.31 -0.81
CA GLY A 313 16.20 -3.32 -1.18
C GLY A 313 16.77 -4.51 -1.96
N ASP A 314 15.87 -5.35 -2.49
CA ASP A 314 16.22 -6.56 -3.23
C ASP A 314 16.86 -6.25 -4.59
N GLN A 315 16.49 -5.14 -5.24
CA GLN A 315 17.17 -4.70 -6.47
C GLN A 315 18.64 -4.34 -6.21
N ALA A 316 18.94 -3.64 -5.11
CA ALA A 316 20.31 -3.34 -4.71
C ALA A 316 21.11 -4.61 -4.40
N LYS A 317 20.51 -5.56 -3.65
CA LYS A 317 21.14 -6.86 -3.36
C LYS A 317 21.43 -7.65 -4.63
N GLN A 318 20.48 -7.69 -5.56
CA GLN A 318 20.64 -8.39 -6.83
C GLN A 318 21.75 -7.75 -7.66
N LEU A 319 21.75 -6.42 -7.81
CA LEU A 319 22.81 -5.72 -8.54
C LEU A 319 24.17 -5.99 -7.91
N TRP A 320 24.29 -5.85 -6.58
CA TRP A 320 25.54 -6.09 -5.88
C TRP A 320 26.05 -7.52 -6.07
N SER A 321 25.16 -8.53 -6.01
CA SER A 321 25.53 -9.92 -6.26
C SER A 321 26.09 -10.18 -7.66
N GLN A 322 25.71 -9.35 -8.64
CA GLN A 322 26.19 -9.45 -10.02
C GLN A 322 27.53 -8.75 -10.22
N VAL A 323 27.73 -7.60 -9.58
CA VAL A 323 28.93 -6.78 -9.78
C VAL A 323 30.06 -7.10 -8.81
N LYS A 324 29.78 -7.69 -7.63
CA LYS A 324 30.83 -8.06 -6.67
C LYS A 324 31.78 -9.08 -7.30
N GLY A 325 33.08 -8.80 -7.23
CA GLY A 325 34.14 -9.58 -7.84
C GLY A 325 34.33 -9.35 -9.35
N GLN A 326 33.47 -8.55 -10.00
CA GLN A 326 33.66 -8.18 -11.40
C GLN A 326 34.75 -7.13 -11.55
N SER A 327 35.44 -7.18 -12.69
CA SER A 327 36.49 -6.23 -13.01
C SER A 327 35.92 -4.83 -13.25
N PHE A 328 36.62 -3.83 -12.73
CA PHE A 328 36.36 -2.43 -12.98
C PHE A 328 37.68 -1.71 -13.21
N ALA A 329 37.70 -0.85 -14.22
CA ALA A 329 38.83 0.01 -14.52
C ALA A 329 38.33 1.39 -14.91
N SER A 330 38.98 2.43 -14.39
CA SER A 330 38.60 3.80 -14.67
C SER A 330 39.82 4.73 -14.55
N PRO A 331 39.90 5.79 -15.36
CA PRO A 331 40.69 6.94 -14.98
C PRO A 331 40.08 7.63 -13.77
N GLY A 332 40.91 8.33 -12.99
CA GLY A 332 40.48 9.13 -11.84
C GLY A 332 41.58 10.07 -11.35
N GLN A 333 41.29 10.80 -10.27
CA GLN A 333 42.26 11.63 -9.56
C GLN A 333 42.35 11.18 -8.11
N VAL A 334 43.56 11.13 -7.57
CA VAL A 334 43.75 10.81 -6.15
C VAL A 334 43.20 11.95 -5.28
N ASP A 335 42.27 11.66 -4.37
CA ASP A 335 41.86 12.60 -3.32
C ASP A 335 42.79 12.48 -2.11
N SER A 336 43.02 11.25 -1.63
CA SER A 336 43.83 10.99 -0.44
C SER A 336 44.46 9.60 -0.45
N VAL A 337 45.51 9.43 0.36
CA VAL A 337 46.28 8.19 0.49
C VAL A 337 46.45 7.88 1.97
N GLU A 338 46.04 6.68 2.36
CA GLU A 338 46.07 6.19 3.73
C GLU A 338 46.76 4.81 3.81
N THR A 339 47.11 4.39 5.03
CA THR A 339 47.53 3.01 5.27
C THR A 339 46.35 2.08 5.02
N GLY A 340 46.57 1.02 4.23
CA GLY A 340 45.56 0.02 3.94
C GLY A 340 45.21 -0.86 5.14
N PRO A 341 44.23 -1.75 4.99
CA PRO A 341 43.82 -2.68 6.05
C PRO A 341 44.90 -3.72 6.38
N ASP A 342 45.71 -4.10 5.38
CA ASP A 342 46.89 -4.96 5.54
C ASP A 342 48.16 -4.12 5.72
N ALA A 343 49.16 -4.65 6.43
CA ALA A 343 50.42 -3.95 6.71
C ALA A 343 51.22 -3.56 5.44
N ASP A 344 50.97 -4.24 4.32
CA ASP A 344 51.59 -4.02 3.02
C ASP A 344 50.67 -3.32 2.00
N ALA A 345 49.39 -3.09 2.34
CA ALA A 345 48.45 -2.42 1.46
C ALA A 345 48.43 -0.90 1.69
N THR A 346 48.18 -0.18 0.61
CA THR A 346 47.88 1.25 0.60
C THR A 346 46.40 1.43 0.25
N ARG A 347 45.69 2.28 0.98
CA ARG A 347 44.34 2.70 0.60
C ARG A 347 44.44 4.01 -0.17
N VAL A 348 43.99 4.02 -1.42
CA VAL A 348 43.96 5.22 -2.26
C VAL A 348 42.50 5.59 -2.48
N HIS A 349 42.10 6.77 -2.01
CA HIS A 349 40.80 7.35 -2.32
C HIS A 349 40.88 8.07 -3.65
N ILE A 350 39.97 7.74 -4.57
CA ILE A 350 40.01 8.20 -5.95
C ILE A 350 38.67 8.81 -6.35
N ASP A 351 38.75 9.97 -6.98
CA ASP A 351 37.65 10.71 -7.58
C ASP A 351 37.53 10.34 -9.06
N ILE A 352 36.37 9.83 -9.48
CA ILE A 352 36.06 9.55 -10.89
C ILE A 352 34.93 10.46 -11.41
N THR A 353 34.00 10.86 -10.54
CA THR A 353 32.89 11.76 -10.84
C THR A 353 33.31 13.23 -10.75
N ASP A 354 32.46 14.15 -11.22
CA ASP A 354 32.72 15.59 -11.04
C ASP A 354 32.26 16.05 -9.65
N GLU A 355 31.29 15.35 -9.06
CA GLU A 355 30.79 15.60 -7.71
C GLU A 355 31.86 15.37 -6.63
N SER A 356 32.62 14.28 -6.72
CA SER A 356 33.73 13.99 -5.78
C SER A 356 34.87 14.99 -5.93
N LYS A 357 35.33 15.25 -7.16
CA LYS A 357 36.41 16.23 -7.46
C LYS A 357 36.11 17.63 -6.94
N ALA A 358 34.83 18.02 -6.89
CA ALA A 358 34.42 19.34 -6.44
C ALA A 358 34.43 19.51 -4.90
N LYS A 359 34.61 18.42 -4.13
CA LYS A 359 34.46 18.43 -2.67
C LYS A 359 35.58 17.65 -2.00
N ASP A 360 36.51 18.37 -1.36
CA ASP A 360 37.58 17.77 -0.56
C ASP A 360 37.07 16.74 0.45
N GLY A 361 37.66 15.53 0.40
CA GLY A 361 37.32 14.42 1.28
C GLY A 361 36.05 13.65 0.89
N ALA A 362 35.42 13.98 -0.24
CA ALA A 362 34.50 13.07 -0.94
C ALA A 362 35.30 12.28 -1.97
N TYR A 363 35.02 10.99 -2.11
CA TYR A 363 35.67 10.11 -3.07
C TYR A 363 34.70 9.01 -3.49
N ASP A 364 34.87 8.53 -4.72
CA ASP A 364 33.97 7.55 -5.34
C ASP A 364 34.49 6.12 -5.15
N ILE A 365 35.82 5.97 -5.10
CA ILE A 365 36.52 4.69 -5.11
C ILE A 365 37.49 4.62 -3.94
N VAL A 366 37.46 3.49 -3.24
CA VAL A 366 38.46 3.11 -2.24
C VAL A 366 39.29 1.98 -2.84
N LEU A 367 40.45 2.29 -3.40
CA LEU A 367 41.34 1.29 -3.97
C LEU A 367 42.22 0.70 -2.87
N THR A 368 42.21 -0.62 -2.72
CA THR A 368 43.18 -1.37 -1.91
C THR A 368 44.31 -1.84 -2.83
N ASP A 369 45.45 -1.17 -2.75
CA ASP A 369 46.61 -1.38 -3.63
C ASP A 369 47.81 -1.96 -2.87
N LYS A 370 48.45 -3.01 -3.40
CA LYS A 370 49.63 -3.67 -2.80
C LYS A 370 50.96 -3.33 -3.50
N GLN A 371 50.95 -2.48 -4.52
CA GLN A 371 52.17 -1.96 -5.14
C GLN A 371 52.92 -1.10 -4.11
N ALA A 372 54.20 -1.42 -3.90
CA ALA A 372 55.03 -0.79 -2.87
C ALA A 372 55.14 0.74 -3.00
N ASP A 373 54.86 1.26 -4.19
CA ASP A 373 54.99 2.65 -4.56
C ASP A 373 53.70 3.46 -4.47
N ALA A 374 52.54 2.81 -4.30
CA ALA A 374 51.24 3.48 -4.16
C ALA A 374 51.23 4.51 -3.01
N LYS A 375 51.97 4.24 -1.92
CA LYS A 375 52.16 5.15 -0.79
C LYS A 375 52.82 6.50 -1.11
N TYR A 376 53.36 6.68 -2.32
CA TYR A 376 53.97 7.93 -2.77
C TYR A 376 53.06 8.78 -3.65
N LEU A 377 51.83 8.33 -3.91
CA LEU A 377 50.81 9.14 -4.57
C LEU A 377 50.44 10.34 -3.70
N GLN A 378 49.94 11.38 -4.36
CA GLN A 378 49.55 12.64 -3.75
C GLN A 378 48.21 13.09 -4.31
N LYS A 379 47.51 13.92 -3.54
CA LYS A 379 46.25 14.54 -3.98
C LYS A 379 46.43 15.24 -5.33
N GLY A 380 45.49 15.02 -6.24
CA GLY A 380 45.45 15.58 -7.60
C GLY A 380 46.24 14.77 -8.64
N ASP A 381 46.92 13.70 -8.25
CA ASP A 381 47.59 12.81 -9.22
C ASP A 381 46.57 12.14 -10.15
N PRO A 382 46.74 12.23 -11.49
CA PRO A 382 45.89 11.51 -12.43
C PRO A 382 46.31 10.03 -12.46
N VAL A 383 45.37 9.14 -12.18
CA VAL A 383 45.59 7.70 -12.15
C VAL A 383 44.68 6.97 -13.12
N HIS A 384 45.16 5.84 -13.63
CA HIS A 384 44.30 4.80 -14.19
C HIS A 384 44.46 3.57 -13.32
N PHE A 385 43.36 3.07 -12.78
CA PHE A 385 43.37 1.90 -11.89
C PHE A 385 42.50 0.80 -12.48
N GLN A 386 42.79 -0.42 -12.07
CA GLN A 386 42.00 -1.60 -12.39
C GLN A 386 41.95 -2.54 -11.20
N GLY A 387 40.85 -3.27 -11.06
CA GLY A 387 40.70 -4.25 -9.98
C GLY A 387 39.34 -4.90 -10.02
N THR A 388 38.92 -5.49 -8.91
CA THR A 388 37.58 -6.06 -8.76
C THR A 388 36.82 -5.41 -7.61
N PHE A 389 35.50 -5.26 -7.77
CA PHE A 389 34.65 -4.73 -6.70
C PHE A 389 34.63 -5.67 -5.50
N SER A 390 35.02 -5.20 -4.32
CA SER A 390 35.10 -6.01 -3.10
C SER A 390 34.07 -5.64 -2.04
N ASP A 391 33.77 -4.34 -1.91
CA ASP A 391 32.81 -3.80 -0.96
C ASP A 391 32.21 -2.47 -1.42
N PHE A 392 31.23 -1.93 -0.70
CA PHE A 392 30.78 -0.55 -0.87
C PHE A 392 30.36 0.05 0.47
N THR A 393 30.43 1.37 0.56
CA THR A 393 29.95 2.16 1.70
C THR A 393 28.89 3.13 1.21
N GLN A 394 27.85 3.38 2.02
CA GLN A 394 26.82 4.39 1.72
C GLN A 394 26.96 5.65 2.58
N THR A 395 27.50 5.51 3.79
CA THR A 395 27.60 6.57 4.80
C THR A 395 29.03 6.71 5.30
N PRO A 396 29.60 7.93 5.41
CA PRO A 396 28.93 9.23 5.26
C PRO A 396 28.70 9.66 3.80
N SER A 397 29.41 9.06 2.85
CA SER A 397 29.22 9.22 1.40
C SER A 397 29.27 7.86 0.73
N PHE A 398 28.68 7.75 -0.46
CA PHE A 398 28.78 6.52 -1.23
C PHE A 398 30.18 6.38 -1.82
N SER A 399 30.75 5.19 -1.70
CA SER A 399 32.01 4.82 -2.34
C SER A 399 32.07 3.32 -2.57
N VAL A 400 32.75 2.88 -3.63
CA VAL A 400 32.94 1.45 -3.90
C VAL A 400 34.39 1.07 -3.65
N THR A 401 34.61 -0.01 -2.90
CA THR A 401 35.94 -0.57 -2.67
C THR A 401 36.34 -1.46 -3.83
N VAL A 402 37.54 -1.24 -4.34
CA VAL A 402 38.14 -2.01 -5.42
C VAL A 402 39.44 -2.61 -4.92
N ASP A 403 39.59 -3.93 -5.02
CA ASP A 403 40.87 -4.60 -4.76
C ASP A 403 41.63 -4.66 -6.08
N GLY A 404 42.76 -3.97 -6.17
CA GLY A 404 43.38 -3.70 -7.47
C GLY A 404 44.74 -3.04 -7.42
N THR A 405 45.10 -2.44 -8.56
CA THR A 405 46.39 -1.79 -8.78
C THR A 405 46.22 -0.56 -9.67
N ILE A 406 47.16 0.37 -9.57
CA ILE A 406 47.32 1.47 -10.52
C ILE A 406 48.25 1.01 -11.65
N ASP A 407 48.00 1.49 -12.88
CA ASP A 407 48.87 1.20 -14.03
C ASP A 407 50.34 1.47 -13.69
N ASP A 408 51.20 0.47 -13.89
CA ASP A 408 52.62 0.50 -13.48
C ASP A 408 53.37 1.69 -14.07
N ASP A 409 53.11 2.04 -15.34
CA ASP A 409 53.75 3.16 -16.02
C ASP A 409 53.34 4.50 -15.41
N VAL A 410 52.05 4.65 -15.09
CA VAL A 410 51.51 5.84 -14.43
C VAL A 410 52.10 5.96 -13.03
N LEU A 411 52.03 4.89 -12.24
CA LEU A 411 52.55 4.88 -10.87
C LEU A 411 54.06 5.15 -10.83
N THR A 412 54.84 4.56 -11.73
CA THR A 412 56.28 4.78 -11.82
C THR A 412 56.59 6.23 -12.15
N SER A 413 55.88 6.81 -13.13
CA SER A 413 56.10 8.20 -13.56
C SER A 413 55.81 9.22 -12.46
N LEU A 414 54.72 9.05 -11.71
CA LEU A 414 54.30 9.97 -10.65
C LEU A 414 55.20 9.88 -9.41
N THR A 415 55.74 8.69 -9.12
CA THR A 415 56.41 8.43 -7.84
C THR A 415 57.94 8.52 -7.91
N ALA A 416 58.54 8.49 -9.12
CA ALA A 416 59.99 8.40 -9.31
C ALA A 416 60.80 9.45 -8.53
N ASP A 417 60.39 10.72 -8.55
CA ASP A 417 61.12 11.79 -7.86
C ASP A 417 60.78 11.91 -6.37
N ARG A 418 59.57 11.48 -5.99
CA ARG A 418 59.09 11.47 -4.59
C ARG A 418 59.82 10.39 -3.77
N LYS A 419 60.15 9.25 -4.40
CA LYS A 419 61.01 8.22 -3.82
C LYS A 419 62.40 8.76 -3.45
N LYS A 420 62.98 9.60 -4.31
CA LYS A 420 64.31 10.19 -4.09
C LYS A 420 64.31 11.24 -2.97
N GLY A 421 63.19 11.97 -2.80
CA GLY A 421 63.06 13.05 -1.81
C GLY A 421 63.01 12.59 -0.34
N LYS A 422 62.38 11.44 -0.03
CA LYS A 422 62.29 10.92 1.35
C LYS A 422 63.58 10.24 1.86
N GLY A 423 64.56 9.99 0.98
CA GLY A 423 65.83 9.33 1.31
C GLY A 423 66.98 10.26 1.70
N ARG A 424 66.82 11.60 1.68
CA ARG A 424 67.89 12.53 2.07
C ARG A 424 67.84 12.83 3.57
N PRO A 425 68.86 12.45 4.37
CA PRO A 425 68.98 12.91 5.75
C PRO A 425 69.11 14.44 5.76
N LYS A 426 68.42 15.13 6.68
CA LYS A 426 68.70 16.55 6.95
C LYS A 426 70.21 16.73 7.18
N PRO A 427 70.88 17.72 6.55
CA PRO A 427 72.26 18.01 6.87
C PRO A 427 72.34 18.33 8.36
N LYS A 428 73.27 17.68 9.08
CA LYS A 428 73.54 18.04 10.47
C LYS A 428 73.97 19.51 10.52
N PRO A 429 73.40 20.34 11.39
CA PRO A 429 73.88 21.70 11.58
C PRO A 429 75.32 21.63 12.10
N HIS A 430 76.20 22.42 11.48
CA HIS A 430 77.59 22.60 11.88
C HIS A 430 77.70 23.47 13.14
#